data_AF-A0A9K3JMZ6-F1
#
_entry.id   AF-A0A9K3JMZ6-F1
#
_cell.length_a   1.000
_cell.length_b   1.000
_cell.length_c   1.000
_cell.angle_alpha   90.00
_cell.angle_beta   90.00
_cell.angle_gamma   90.00
#
_symmetry.space_group_name_H-M   'P 1'
#
loop_
_entity.id
_entity.type
_entity.pdbx_description
1 polymer ?
#
loop_
_entity_poly.entity_id
_entity_poly.type
_entity_poly.pdbx_seq_one_letter_code
_entity_poly.pdbx_strand_id
1 'polypeptide(L)'
;MFFASSLLLISTIFNTCAAAIPHKLAPLQTPATILKYHNGSILIGNVNVNILWYGHFTPTKKTIITDFINSLNTRLPLAPSTASWWQTTKNYKGGPRRIQLGKQIVDEKYSLGKTLKDSHLIYLASKNIGFNEISLLLTG
;
A
#
# COMPACT_ATOMS: atom_id res chain seq x y z
N MET A 1 -0.30 38.41 -61.94
CA MET A 1 0.30 38.95 -60.70
C MET A 1 -0.71 39.93 -60.12
N PHE A 2 -1.31 39.81 -58.94
CA PHE A 2 -1.19 38.90 -57.82
C PHE A 2 -2.54 38.87 -57.08
N PHE A 3 -2.95 37.64 -56.72
CA PHE A 3 -3.70 37.15 -55.56
C PHE A 3 -4.63 38.05 -54.73
N ALA A 4 -5.84 37.50 -54.58
CA ALA A 4 -6.76 37.70 -53.47
C ALA A 4 -6.09 37.58 -52.09
N SER A 5 -6.58 38.34 -51.11
CA SER A 5 -6.43 37.99 -49.71
C SER A 5 -7.64 38.49 -48.92
N SER A 6 -8.58 37.56 -48.72
CA SER A 6 -9.65 37.66 -47.76
C SER A 6 -9.06 37.32 -46.38
N LEU A 7 -9.10 38.27 -45.44
CA LEU A 7 -8.72 38.02 -44.05
C LEU A 7 -9.86 37.26 -43.36
N LEU A 8 -9.70 35.95 -43.19
CA LEU A 8 -10.54 35.14 -42.32
C LEU A 8 -10.14 35.38 -40.86
N LEU A 9 -10.98 36.12 -40.11
CA LEU A 9 -10.90 36.17 -38.66
C LEU A 9 -11.35 34.82 -38.09
N ILE A 10 -10.40 33.99 -37.65
CA ILE A 10 -10.69 32.77 -36.91
C ILE A 10 -11.00 33.18 -35.46
N SER A 11 -12.28 33.30 -35.14
CA SER A 11 -12.76 33.43 -33.76
C SER A 11 -12.61 32.07 -33.06
N THR A 12 -11.60 31.93 -32.21
CA THR A 12 -11.50 30.80 -31.28
C THR A 12 -12.48 31.03 -30.14
N ILE A 13 -13.62 30.34 -30.19
CA ILE A 13 -14.57 30.26 -29.07
C ILE A 13 -13.89 29.44 -27.97
N PHE A 14 -13.34 30.13 -26.97
CA PHE A 14 -12.95 29.51 -25.70
C PHE A 14 -14.21 29.07 -24.97
N ASN A 15 -14.69 27.86 -25.24
CA ASN A 15 -15.72 27.23 -24.42
C ASN A 15 -15.08 26.74 -23.11
N THR A 16 -14.91 27.64 -22.15
CA THR A 16 -14.50 27.31 -20.77
C THR A 16 -15.74 27.08 -19.91
N CYS A 17 -16.48 26.02 -20.21
CA CYS A 17 -17.55 25.54 -19.33
C CYS A 17 -17.09 24.28 -18.61
N ALA A 18 -16.43 24.47 -17.47
CA ALA A 18 -16.32 23.46 -16.42
C ALA A 18 -16.10 24.16 -15.07
N ALA A 19 -17.10 24.91 -14.60
CA ALA A 19 -17.20 25.23 -13.19
C ALA A 19 -17.47 23.93 -12.43
N ALA A 20 -16.40 23.24 -12.01
CA ALA A 20 -16.51 22.14 -11.06
C ALA A 20 -17.02 22.73 -9.74
N ILE A 21 -18.32 22.58 -9.47
CA ILE A 21 -18.90 22.90 -8.17
C ILE A 21 -18.28 21.92 -7.18
N PRO A 22 -17.43 22.36 -6.23
CA PRO A 22 -16.95 21.46 -5.20
C PRO A 22 -18.15 21.14 -4.31
N HIS A 23 -18.74 19.96 -4.47
CA HIS A 23 -19.63 19.43 -3.46
C HIS A 23 -18.80 19.24 -2.18
N LYS A 24 -18.90 20.20 -1.25
CA LYS A 24 -18.36 20.06 0.10
C LYS A 24 -19.07 18.88 0.74
N LEU A 25 -18.36 17.75 0.81
CA LEU A 25 -18.78 16.63 1.63
C LEU A 25 -18.82 17.13 3.08
N ALA A 26 -20.00 17.11 3.69
CA ALA A 26 -20.14 17.39 5.10
C ALA A 26 -19.25 16.39 5.87
N PRO A 27 -18.46 16.83 6.86
CA PRO A 27 -17.69 15.90 7.68
C PRO A 27 -18.69 15.01 8.41
N LEU A 28 -18.80 13.74 7.98
CA LEU A 28 -19.54 12.75 8.72
C LEU A 28 -18.77 12.55 10.03
N GLN A 29 -19.31 13.06 11.14
CA GLN A 29 -18.80 12.74 12.47
C GLN A 29 -19.08 11.26 12.71
N THR A 30 -18.18 10.41 12.21
CA THR A 30 -18.21 9.00 12.51
C THR A 30 -17.93 8.86 14.00
N PRO A 31 -18.83 8.23 14.78
CA PRO A 31 -18.57 8.00 16.19
C PRO A 31 -17.24 7.28 16.33
N ALA A 32 -16.45 7.64 17.35
CA ALA A 32 -15.15 7.05 17.60
C ALA A 32 -15.28 5.52 17.54
N THR A 33 -14.67 4.90 16.53
CA THR A 33 -14.77 3.45 16.34
C THR A 33 -14.06 2.77 17.50
N ILE A 34 -14.84 2.20 18.43
CA ILE A 34 -14.31 1.42 19.53
C ILE A 34 -13.93 0.05 18.98
N LEU A 35 -12.64 -0.16 18.78
CA LEU A 35 -12.10 -1.44 18.35
C LEU A 35 -12.06 -2.40 19.54
N LYS A 36 -12.97 -3.38 19.55
CA LYS A 36 -12.98 -4.44 20.57
C LYS A 36 -11.80 -5.37 20.36
N TYR A 37 -11.04 -5.62 21.42
CA TYR A 37 -9.94 -6.58 21.38
C TYR A 37 -10.48 -8.00 21.67
N HIS A 38 -10.07 -8.96 20.85
CA HIS A 38 -10.55 -10.34 20.88
C HIS A 38 -9.49 -11.35 21.38
N ASN A 39 -8.57 -10.90 22.23
CA ASN A 39 -7.52 -11.74 22.85
C ASN A 39 -6.56 -12.43 21.86
N GLY A 40 -6.43 -11.91 20.62
CA GLY A 40 -5.45 -12.37 19.65
C GLY A 40 -4.08 -11.74 19.85
N SER A 41 -3.02 -12.33 19.32
CA SER A 41 -1.66 -11.79 19.43
C SER A 41 -1.57 -10.36 18.89
N ILE A 42 -0.89 -9.47 19.64
CA ILE A 42 -0.69 -8.06 19.26
C ILE A 42 0.77 -7.86 18.87
N LEU A 43 0.99 -7.10 17.80
CA LEU A 43 2.34 -6.70 17.40
C LEU A 43 2.90 -5.67 18.37
N ILE A 44 3.86 -6.10 19.19
CA ILE A 44 4.56 -5.28 20.18
C ILE A 44 6.07 -5.45 20.05
N GLY A 45 6.84 -4.41 20.40
CA GLY A 45 8.30 -4.43 20.29
C GLY A 45 8.81 -4.25 18.85
N ASN A 46 10.01 -4.76 18.60
CA ASN A 46 10.68 -4.66 17.29
C ASN A 46 10.36 -5.89 16.45
N VAL A 47 9.47 -5.76 15.47
CA VAL A 47 9.02 -6.87 14.61
C VAL A 47 9.67 -6.72 13.23
N ASN A 48 10.37 -7.76 12.78
CA ASN A 48 10.88 -7.81 11.41
C ASN A 48 9.84 -8.42 10.48
N VAL A 49 9.67 -7.85 9.30
CA VAL A 49 8.83 -8.40 8.24
C VAL A 49 9.73 -8.84 7.11
N ASN A 50 9.85 -10.15 6.94
CA ASN A 50 10.59 -10.73 5.82
C ASN A 50 9.65 -11.01 4.67
N ILE A 51 10.12 -10.89 3.43
CA ILE A 51 9.29 -11.10 2.24
C ILE A 51 9.94 -12.13 1.32
N LEU A 52 9.16 -13.09 0.83
CA LEU A 52 9.50 -13.95 -0.29
C LEU A 52 8.63 -13.55 -1.49
N TRP A 53 9.28 -13.00 -2.51
CA TRP A 53 8.68 -12.63 -3.79
C TRP A 53 8.71 -13.84 -4.74
N TYR A 54 7.61 -14.58 -4.81
CA TYR A 54 7.50 -15.75 -5.68
C TYR A 54 6.85 -15.38 -7.01
N GLY A 55 7.65 -15.34 -8.08
CA GLY A 55 7.25 -14.87 -9.40
C GLY A 55 7.75 -13.48 -9.74
N HIS A 56 7.22 -12.91 -10.81
CA HIS A 56 7.73 -11.66 -11.37
C HIS A 56 7.05 -10.43 -10.77
N PHE A 57 7.78 -9.72 -9.91
CA PHE A 57 7.36 -8.44 -9.35
C PHE A 57 8.19 -7.30 -9.92
N THR A 58 7.51 -6.35 -10.58
CA THR A 58 8.17 -5.12 -11.04
C THR A 58 8.70 -4.30 -9.87
N PRO A 59 9.75 -3.48 -10.07
CA PRO A 59 10.27 -2.61 -9.01
C PRO A 59 9.17 -1.74 -8.37
N THR A 60 8.27 -1.18 -9.17
CA THR A 60 7.12 -0.39 -8.70
C THR A 60 6.22 -1.18 -7.76
N LYS A 61 5.88 -2.43 -8.09
CA LYS A 61 5.05 -3.28 -7.22
C LYS A 61 5.75 -3.57 -5.89
N LYS A 62 7.05 -3.85 -5.92
CA LYS A 62 7.84 -4.07 -4.70
C LYS A 62 7.83 -2.82 -3.83
N THR A 63 8.08 -1.64 -4.40
CA THR A 63 8.07 -0.37 -3.68
C THR A 63 6.72 -0.10 -3.01
N ILE A 64 5.60 -0.27 -3.73
CA ILE A 64 4.26 -0.07 -3.18
C ILE A 64 4.04 -0.95 -1.94
N ILE A 65 4.43 -2.22 -2.00
CA ILE A 65 4.24 -3.17 -0.91
C ILE A 65 5.17 -2.84 0.27
N THR A 66 6.42 -2.46 0.02
CA THR A 66 7.33 -2.06 1.10
C THR A 66 6.91 -0.74 1.76
N ASP A 67 6.38 0.22 0.98
CA ASP A 67 5.85 1.47 1.49
C ASP A 67 4.60 1.26 2.34
N PHE A 68 3.74 0.32 1.93
CA PHE A 68 2.60 -0.11 2.74
C PHE A 68 3.06 -0.65 4.11
N ILE A 69 4.07 -1.53 4.15
CA ILE A 69 4.61 -2.06 5.41
C ILE A 69 5.22 -0.92 6.24
N ASN A 70 5.99 -0.03 5.62
CA ASN A 70 6.59 1.12 6.30
C ASN A 70 5.55 2.08 6.88
N SER A 71 4.38 2.20 6.25
CA SER A 71 3.28 3.06 6.72
C SER A 71 2.79 2.70 8.13
N LEU A 72 3.02 1.46 8.59
CA LEU A 72 2.64 0.98 9.93
C LEU A 72 3.44 1.64 11.06
N ASN A 73 4.58 2.27 10.75
CA ASN A 73 5.45 2.94 11.72
C ASN A 73 5.17 4.45 11.87
N THR A 74 4.41 5.03 10.96
CA THR A 74 4.21 6.48 10.92
C THR A 74 3.37 6.94 12.11
N ARG A 75 3.95 7.77 12.97
CA ARG A 75 3.28 8.26 14.19
C ARG A 75 2.34 9.44 13.93
N LEU A 76 2.75 10.35 13.04
CA LEU A 76 2.01 11.57 12.70
C LEU A 76 1.77 11.64 11.18
N PRO A 77 0.88 10.79 10.64
CA PRO A 77 0.61 10.79 9.21
C PRO A 77 -0.23 11.99 8.79
N LEU A 78 0.13 12.60 7.67
CA LEU A 78 -0.72 13.54 6.96
C LEU A 78 -1.84 12.78 6.24
N ALA A 79 -3.05 13.35 6.22
CA ALA A 79 -4.19 12.79 5.52
C ALA A 79 -4.36 13.47 4.15
N PRO A 80 -4.74 12.72 3.10
CA PRO A 80 -4.98 11.28 3.10
C PRO A 80 -3.69 10.46 2.88
N SER A 81 -3.51 9.37 3.63
CA SER A 81 -2.44 8.39 3.39
C SER A 81 -2.77 7.02 4.01
N THR A 82 -2.16 5.94 3.53
CA THR A 82 -2.28 4.61 4.15
C THR A 82 -1.90 4.65 5.64
N ALA A 83 -0.87 5.45 5.97
CA ALA A 83 -0.46 5.66 7.34
C ALA A 83 -1.57 6.29 8.21
N SER A 84 -2.36 7.22 7.65
CA SER A 84 -3.49 7.83 8.36
C SER A 84 -4.59 6.83 8.71
N TRP A 85 -4.77 5.77 7.92
CA TRP A 85 -5.74 4.70 8.22
C TRP A 85 -5.37 3.93 9.49
N TRP A 86 -4.07 3.76 9.75
CA TRP A 86 -3.60 3.07 10.94
C TRP A 86 -3.76 3.86 12.23
N GLN A 87 -4.10 5.16 12.18
CA GLN A 87 -4.30 5.96 13.40
C GLN A 87 -5.36 5.37 14.32
N THR A 88 -6.43 4.78 13.78
CA THR A 88 -7.49 4.17 14.59
C THR A 88 -6.99 2.95 15.38
N THR A 89 -5.94 2.27 14.89
CA THR A 89 -5.34 1.10 15.57
C THR A 89 -4.61 1.45 16.86
N LYS A 90 -4.28 2.73 17.10
CA LYS A 90 -3.64 3.18 18.34
C LYS A 90 -4.49 2.93 19.59
N ASN A 91 -5.80 2.75 19.40
CA ASN A 91 -6.76 2.53 20.48
C ASN A 91 -6.80 1.07 20.96
N TYR A 92 -6.13 0.13 20.27
CA TYR A 92 -6.00 -1.23 20.77
C TYR A 92 -5.08 -1.27 22.00
N LYS A 93 -5.41 -2.15 22.95
CA LYS A 93 -4.50 -2.50 24.05
C LYS A 93 -3.22 -3.05 23.43
N GLY A 94 -2.06 -2.49 23.79
CA GLY A 94 -0.78 -2.86 23.21
C GLY A 94 0.36 -1.97 23.73
N GLY A 95 1.59 -2.33 23.39
CA GLY A 95 2.79 -1.56 23.69
C GLY A 95 3.35 -0.81 22.47
N PRO A 96 4.46 -0.08 22.64
CA PRO A 96 5.18 0.50 21.51
C PRO A 96 5.57 -0.60 20.51
N ARG A 97 5.44 -0.29 19.22
CA ARG A 97 5.79 -1.19 18.12
C ARG A 97 6.72 -0.48 17.14
N ARG A 98 7.69 -1.21 16.60
CA ARG A 98 8.53 -0.79 15.49
C ARG A 98 8.63 -1.94 14.50
N ILE A 99 7.99 -1.77 13.36
CA ILE A 99 8.05 -2.70 12.24
C ILE A 99 9.30 -2.38 11.43
N GLN A 100 10.06 -3.39 11.03
CA GLN A 100 11.23 -3.21 10.16
C GLN A 100 11.13 -4.16 9.00
N LEU A 101 11.56 -3.71 7.83
CA LEU A 101 11.67 -4.60 6.68
C LEU A 101 12.94 -5.43 6.86
N GLY A 102 12.79 -6.74 6.92
CA GLY A 102 13.88 -7.69 7.10
C GLY A 102 14.35 -8.26 5.76
N LYS A 103 14.63 -9.56 5.75
CA LYS A 103 15.14 -10.27 4.58
C LYS A 103 14.11 -10.27 3.45
N GLN A 104 14.58 -9.99 2.23
CA GLN A 104 13.79 -10.11 1.02
C GLN A 104 14.41 -11.16 0.09
N ILE A 105 13.66 -12.23 -0.19
CA ILE A 105 14.06 -13.32 -1.08
C ILE A 105 13.26 -13.18 -2.37
N VAL A 106 13.93 -13.26 -3.52
CA VAL A 106 13.27 -13.21 -4.83
C VAL A 106 13.42 -14.57 -5.50
N ASP A 107 12.28 -15.16 -5.87
CA ASP A 107 12.17 -16.38 -6.66
C ASP A 107 11.38 -16.09 -7.94
N GLU A 108 12.01 -15.35 -8.85
CA GLU A 108 11.38 -14.87 -10.07
C GLU A 108 11.06 -15.98 -11.08
N LYS A 109 11.80 -17.09 -11.00
CA LYS A 109 11.71 -18.21 -11.95
C LYS A 109 10.64 -19.24 -11.59
N TYR A 110 9.88 -19.02 -10.52
CA TYR A 110 8.89 -19.97 -10.01
C TYR A 110 9.54 -21.33 -9.73
N SER A 111 10.48 -21.42 -8.79
CA SER A 111 11.27 -22.64 -8.55
C SER A 111 10.47 -23.93 -8.30
N LEU A 112 9.19 -23.83 -7.91
CA LEU A 112 8.26 -24.93 -7.67
C LEU A 112 7.09 -24.97 -8.68
N GLY A 113 7.21 -24.23 -9.78
CA GLY A 113 6.17 -24.02 -10.77
C GLY A 113 5.18 -22.92 -10.41
N LYS A 114 4.33 -22.54 -11.38
CA LYS A 114 3.33 -21.47 -11.22
C LYS A 114 2.14 -21.87 -10.34
N THR A 115 1.92 -23.16 -10.16
CA THR A 115 0.85 -23.69 -9.28
C THR A 115 1.48 -24.21 -8.00
N LEU A 116 1.11 -23.59 -6.87
CA LEU A 116 1.60 -23.98 -5.56
C LEU A 116 0.63 -24.96 -4.88
N LYS A 117 1.18 -25.99 -4.25
CA LYS A 117 0.48 -26.90 -3.34
C LYS A 117 0.80 -26.52 -1.90
N ASP A 118 0.04 -27.01 -0.94
CA ASP A 118 0.28 -26.73 0.49
C ASP A 118 1.70 -27.10 0.94
N SER A 119 2.24 -28.21 0.43
CA SER A 119 3.63 -28.61 0.68
C SER A 119 4.65 -27.59 0.17
N HIS A 120 4.37 -26.94 -0.96
CA HIS A 120 5.19 -25.85 -1.49
C HIS A 120 5.11 -24.61 -0.61
N LEU A 121 3.93 -24.27 -0.08
CA LEU A 121 3.75 -23.12 0.82
C LEU A 121 4.54 -23.31 2.12
N ILE A 122 4.49 -24.50 2.71
CA ILE A 122 5.26 -24.85 3.92
C ILE A 122 6.76 -24.72 3.65
N TYR A 123 7.24 -25.28 2.53
CA TYR A 123 8.65 -25.19 2.14
C TYR A 123 9.10 -23.76 1.83
N LEU A 124 8.27 -22.95 1.16
CA LEU A 124 8.61 -21.55 0.89
C LEU A 124 8.61 -20.71 2.18
N ALA A 125 7.65 -20.95 3.08
CA ALA A 125 7.61 -20.31 4.40
C ALA A 125 8.85 -20.66 5.22
N SER A 126 9.32 -21.92 5.16
CA SER A 126 10.49 -22.36 5.92
C SER A 126 11.80 -21.67 5.52
N LYS A 127 11.90 -21.13 4.30
CA LYS A 127 13.08 -20.38 3.83
C LYS A 127 13.25 -19.01 4.48
N ASN A 128 12.22 -18.52 5.16
CA ASN A 128 12.14 -17.14 5.61
C ASN A 128 11.81 -17.02 7.12
N ILE A 129 12.09 -18.09 7.89
CA ILE A 129 11.83 -18.16 9.34
C ILE A 129 12.97 -17.48 10.13
N GLY A 130 12.59 -16.71 11.15
CA GLY A 130 13.44 -16.21 12.22
C GLY A 130 12.64 -15.91 13.49
N PHE A 131 13.31 -15.42 14.55
CA PHE A 131 12.66 -15.10 15.83
C PHE A 131 12.07 -13.68 15.84
N ASN A 132 10.82 -13.53 16.30
CA ASN A 132 10.07 -12.26 16.31
C ASN A 132 9.90 -11.62 14.92
N GLU A 133 9.70 -12.47 13.92
CA GLU A 133 9.57 -12.08 12.52
C GLU A 133 8.23 -12.53 11.94
N ILE A 134 7.73 -11.76 10.98
CA ILE A 134 6.58 -12.11 10.15
C ILE A 134 7.11 -12.41 8.76
N SER A 135 6.85 -13.62 8.25
CA SER A 135 7.26 -14.02 6.91
C SER A 135 6.07 -13.89 5.95
N LEU A 136 6.20 -13.01 4.97
CA LEU A 136 5.21 -12.83 3.91
C LEU A 136 5.63 -13.59 2.66
N LEU A 137 4.75 -14.46 2.15
CA LEU A 137 4.89 -15.09 0.84
C LEU A 137 3.96 -14.38 -0.13
N LEU A 138 4.53 -13.73 -1.15
CA LEU A 138 3.78 -12.98 -2.14
C LEU A 138 3.95 -13.63 -3.51
N THR A 139 2.83 -13.96 -4.14
CA THR A 139 2.78 -14.56 -5.48
C THR A 139 2.39 -13.51 -6.52
N GLY A 140 3.14 -13.41 -7.61
CA GLY A 140 2.98 -12.37 -8.64
C GLY A 140 2.83 -12.89 -10.06
#